data_AF-A0A392MI42-F1
#
_entry.id   AF-A0A392MI42-F1
#
_cell.length_a   1.000
_cell.length_b   1.000
_cell.length_c   1.000
_cell.angle_alpha   90.00
_cell.angle_beta   90.00
_cell.angle_gamma   90.00
#
_symmetry.space_group_name_H-M   'P 1'
#
loop_
_entity.id
_entity.type
_entity.pdbx_description
1 polymer ?
#
loop_
_entity_poly.entity_id
_entity_poly.type
_entity_poly.pdbx_seq_one_letter_code
_entity_poly.pdbx_strand_id
1 'polypeptide(L)'
;LVTKLTDDQKYGMIEAIAHLIHRDYPAIVKDFVKLGFIPDGVNLDPILPVLAKVFDQALEGGGAKNINFQELASDLAQITFDYPFRIPPYFALIIRAIGVLEGIALVGNSDFAIVDEAYPYIAQRLLTDESPRLRSALRYTIYGKSGVFNAERFIDVMQAFESFITAAKSGGGEDLKGSMAELGIITNQSEYLLPGFQSLIPQQPQPVETRAALAFLLSDKGNFFREFLLDEVLSRSTKDVTLC
;
A
#
# COMPACT_ATOMS: atom_id res chain seq x y z
N LEU A 1 -20.98 15.54 5.76
CA LEU A 1 -20.60 14.73 6.93
C LEU A 1 -19.11 14.44 6.83
N VAL A 2 -18.31 14.87 7.80
CA VAL A 2 -16.88 14.55 7.88
C VAL A 2 -16.71 13.53 9.00
N THR A 3 -16.20 12.35 8.68
CA THR A 3 -15.95 11.28 9.66
C THR A 3 -14.44 11.15 9.86
N LYS A 4 -14.02 11.16 11.13
CA LYS A 4 -12.61 10.92 11.49
C LYS A 4 -12.43 9.43 11.78
N LEU A 5 -11.44 8.83 11.13
CA LEU A 5 -11.01 7.47 11.44
C LEU A 5 -9.98 7.51 12.58
N THR A 6 -10.09 6.58 13.51
CA THR A 6 -9.07 6.36 14.54
C THR A 6 -7.82 5.75 13.92
N ASP A 7 -6.68 5.90 14.56
CA ASP A 7 -5.45 5.28 14.07
C ASP A 7 -5.53 3.76 14.11
N ASP A 8 -6.27 3.17 15.07
CA ASP A 8 -6.55 1.74 15.09
C ASP A 8 -7.30 1.25 13.85
N GLN A 9 -8.28 2.00 13.38
CA GLN A 9 -9.02 1.70 12.16
C GLN A 9 -8.11 1.82 10.93
N LYS A 10 -7.34 2.91 10.82
CA LYS A 10 -6.42 3.13 9.69
C LYS A 10 -5.37 2.02 9.62
N TYR A 11 -4.72 1.73 10.74
CA TYR A 11 -3.64 0.75 10.80
C TYR A 11 -4.19 -0.66 10.66
N GLY A 12 -5.38 -0.94 11.21
CA GLY A 12 -6.06 -2.23 11.02
C GLY A 12 -6.40 -2.50 9.56
N MET A 13 -6.83 -1.49 8.79
CA MET A 13 -7.07 -1.65 7.35
C MET A 13 -5.78 -1.94 6.57
N ILE A 14 -4.68 -1.26 6.91
CA ILE A 14 -3.38 -1.50 6.28
C ILE A 14 -2.85 -2.92 6.61
N GLU A 15 -2.98 -3.35 7.86
CA GLU A 15 -2.63 -4.71 8.30
C GLU A 15 -3.45 -5.77 7.54
N ALA A 16 -4.77 -5.56 7.39
CA ALA A 16 -5.64 -6.46 6.64
C ALA A 16 -5.23 -6.59 5.16
N ILE A 17 -4.83 -5.49 4.52
CA ILE A 17 -4.29 -5.50 3.15
C ILE A 17 -3.00 -6.32 3.10
N ALA A 18 -2.10 -6.14 4.07
CA ALA A 18 -0.86 -6.91 4.13
C ALA A 18 -1.13 -8.42 4.27
N HIS A 19 -2.10 -8.82 5.10
CA HIS A 19 -2.52 -10.22 5.20
C HIS A 19 -3.16 -10.75 3.90
N LEU A 20 -3.95 -9.92 3.20
CA LEU A 20 -4.58 -10.28 1.93
C LEU A 20 -3.56 -10.53 0.81
N ILE A 21 -2.50 -9.71 0.72
CA ILE A 21 -1.41 -9.88 -0.26
C ILE A 21 -0.74 -11.27 -0.13
N HIS A 22 -0.66 -11.78 1.10
CA HIS A 22 -0.09 -13.10 1.40
C HIS A 22 -1.14 -14.22 1.47
N ARG A 23 -2.40 -13.93 1.13
CA ARG A 23 -3.54 -14.87 1.26
C ARG A 23 -3.63 -15.50 2.65
N ASP A 24 -3.30 -14.73 3.69
CA ASP A 24 -3.33 -15.17 5.07
C ASP A 24 -4.75 -15.12 5.64
N TYR A 25 -5.61 -16.03 5.17
CA TYR A 25 -7.01 -16.09 5.61
C TYR A 25 -7.20 -16.20 7.13
N PRO A 26 -6.41 -17.00 7.87
CA PRO A 26 -6.50 -17.02 9.34
C PRO A 26 -6.24 -15.65 9.99
N ALA A 27 -5.32 -14.84 9.45
CA ALA A 27 -5.09 -13.48 9.95
C ALA A 27 -6.19 -12.51 9.52
N ILE A 28 -6.65 -12.60 8.27
CA ILE A 28 -7.74 -11.78 7.73
C ILE A 28 -9.00 -11.92 8.59
N VAL A 29 -9.39 -13.14 8.97
CA VAL A 29 -10.57 -13.36 9.83
C VAL A 29 -10.42 -12.65 11.19
N LYS A 30 -9.20 -12.60 11.75
CA LYS A 30 -8.92 -11.84 12.98
C LYS A 30 -8.99 -10.33 12.73
N ASP A 31 -8.58 -9.86 11.57
CA ASP A 31 -8.73 -8.45 11.20
C ASP A 31 -10.20 -8.05 11.12
N PHE A 32 -11.07 -8.93 10.61
CA PHE A 32 -12.52 -8.69 10.61
C PHE A 32 -13.07 -8.55 12.04
N VAL A 33 -12.54 -9.27 13.03
CA VAL A 33 -12.87 -9.04 14.45
C VAL A 33 -12.36 -7.67 14.90
N LYS A 34 -11.07 -7.39 14.68
CA LYS A 34 -10.40 -6.14 15.09
C LYS A 34 -11.03 -4.88 14.49
N LEU A 35 -11.51 -4.97 13.25
CA LEU A 35 -12.16 -3.89 12.52
C LEU A 35 -13.66 -3.78 12.84
N GLY A 36 -14.19 -4.69 13.66
CA GLY A 36 -15.57 -4.64 14.18
C GLY A 36 -16.61 -5.25 13.25
N PHE A 37 -16.19 -6.01 12.24
CA PHE A 37 -17.12 -6.73 11.37
C PHE A 37 -17.63 -8.03 12.00
N ILE A 38 -16.81 -8.69 12.81
CA ILE A 38 -17.21 -9.87 13.57
C ILE A 38 -17.14 -9.49 15.06
N PRO A 39 -18.21 -9.73 15.85
CA PRO A 39 -18.16 -9.49 17.29
C PRO A 39 -17.08 -10.32 17.99
N ASP A 40 -16.47 -9.76 19.03
CA ASP A 40 -15.54 -10.50 19.88
C ASP A 40 -16.19 -11.77 20.47
N GLY A 41 -15.41 -12.86 20.53
CA GLY A 41 -15.85 -14.13 21.11
C GLY A 41 -16.65 -15.06 20.17
N VAL A 42 -16.90 -14.65 18.93
CA VAL A 42 -17.48 -15.53 17.91
C VAL A 42 -16.50 -16.64 17.51
N ASN A 43 -17.00 -17.88 17.34
CA ASN A 43 -16.20 -18.97 16.78
C ASN A 43 -15.90 -18.70 15.28
N LEU A 44 -14.62 -18.58 14.95
CA LEU A 44 -14.13 -18.22 13.62
C LEU A 44 -13.89 -19.44 12.71
N ASP A 45 -13.80 -20.65 13.27
CA ASP A 45 -13.55 -21.88 12.52
C ASP A 45 -14.52 -22.11 11.34
N PRO A 46 -15.86 -21.91 11.49
CA PRO A 46 -16.78 -22.10 10.38
C PRO A 46 -16.79 -20.94 9.37
N ILE A 47 -16.23 -19.77 9.73
CA ILE A 47 -16.18 -18.56 8.90
C ILE A 47 -14.99 -18.61 7.94
N LEU A 48 -13.85 -19.08 8.45
CA LEU A 48 -12.58 -19.11 7.72
C LEU A 48 -12.68 -19.72 6.31
N PRO A 49 -13.24 -20.93 6.10
CA PRO A 49 -13.27 -21.52 4.77
C PRO A 49 -14.16 -20.75 3.78
N VAL A 50 -15.21 -20.09 4.27
CA VAL A 50 -16.11 -19.30 3.42
C VAL A 50 -15.44 -17.99 3.00
N LEU A 51 -14.82 -17.27 3.93
CA LEU A 51 -14.04 -16.08 3.61
C LEU A 51 -12.87 -16.40 2.68
N ALA A 52 -12.15 -17.49 2.92
CA ALA A 52 -11.05 -17.92 2.06
C ALA A 52 -11.51 -18.10 0.61
N LYS A 53 -12.66 -18.77 0.41
CA LYS A 53 -13.24 -18.97 -0.91
C LYS A 53 -13.57 -17.63 -1.61
N VAL A 54 -14.24 -16.71 -0.92
CA VAL A 54 -14.59 -15.40 -1.50
C VAL A 54 -13.35 -14.62 -1.91
N PHE A 55 -12.31 -14.60 -1.07
CA PHE A 55 -11.08 -13.89 -1.42
C PHE A 55 -10.24 -14.61 -2.47
N ASP A 56 -10.19 -15.94 -2.50
CA ASP A 56 -9.55 -16.67 -3.58
C ASP A 56 -10.20 -16.32 -4.92
N GLN A 57 -11.53 -16.34 -4.99
CA GLN A 57 -12.29 -15.93 -6.19
C GLN A 57 -12.01 -14.48 -6.58
N ALA A 58 -12.00 -13.55 -5.61
CA ALA A 58 -11.70 -12.15 -5.89
C ALA A 58 -10.24 -11.90 -6.32
N LEU A 59 -9.33 -12.83 -6.02
CA LEU A 59 -7.91 -12.76 -6.39
C LEU A 59 -7.58 -13.64 -7.61
N GLU A 60 -8.55 -14.38 -8.16
CA GLU A 60 -8.41 -15.14 -9.39
C GLU A 60 -8.18 -14.16 -10.56
N GLY A 61 -7.05 -14.29 -11.27
CA GLY A 61 -6.75 -13.47 -12.45
C GLY A 61 -5.66 -12.39 -12.30
N GLY A 62 -4.86 -12.39 -11.23
CA GLY A 62 -3.64 -11.54 -11.19
C GLY A 62 -3.25 -10.98 -9.83
N GLY A 63 -3.97 -11.30 -8.75
CA GLY A 63 -3.69 -10.81 -7.40
C GLY A 63 -4.45 -9.52 -7.05
N ALA A 64 -4.02 -8.82 -6.00
CA ALA A 64 -4.80 -7.76 -5.36
C ALA A 64 -5.11 -6.54 -6.25
N LYS A 65 -4.35 -6.32 -7.33
CA LYS A 65 -4.55 -5.21 -8.28
C LYS A 65 -5.78 -5.39 -9.17
N ASN A 66 -6.19 -6.64 -9.42
CA ASN A 66 -7.33 -6.95 -10.29
C ASN A 66 -8.64 -7.18 -9.52
N ILE A 67 -8.73 -6.73 -8.27
CA ILE A 67 -9.94 -6.90 -7.46
C ILE A 67 -11.04 -5.96 -7.98
N ASN A 68 -12.18 -6.52 -8.38
CA ASN A 68 -13.42 -5.79 -8.55
C ASN A 68 -14.09 -5.54 -7.19
N PHE A 69 -14.04 -4.30 -6.71
CA PHE A 69 -14.53 -3.96 -5.36
C PHE A 69 -16.05 -4.17 -5.21
N GLN A 70 -16.82 -3.94 -6.26
CA GLN A 70 -18.28 -4.10 -6.28
C GLN A 70 -18.67 -5.57 -6.14
N GLU A 71 -18.02 -6.45 -6.89
CA GLU A 71 -18.25 -7.90 -6.81
C GLU A 71 -17.84 -8.43 -5.43
N LEU A 72 -16.64 -8.08 -4.96
CA LEU A 72 -16.18 -8.45 -3.62
C LEU A 72 -17.13 -7.97 -2.52
N ALA A 73 -17.64 -6.74 -2.61
CA ALA A 73 -18.61 -6.23 -1.65
C ALA A 73 -19.94 -6.99 -1.68
N SER A 74 -20.40 -7.41 -2.87
CA SER A 74 -21.60 -8.23 -3.03
C SER A 74 -21.42 -9.62 -2.42
N ASP A 75 -20.28 -10.28 -2.67
CA ASP A 75 -20.00 -11.61 -2.13
C ASP A 75 -19.88 -11.59 -0.61
N LEU A 76 -19.20 -10.59 -0.06
CA LEU A 76 -19.13 -10.39 1.40
C LEU A 76 -20.51 -10.08 2.00
N ALA A 77 -21.40 -9.40 1.27
CA ALA A 77 -22.77 -9.14 1.74
C ALA A 77 -23.57 -10.44 1.88
N GLN A 78 -23.36 -11.43 1.01
CA GLN A 78 -24.03 -12.74 1.12
C GLN A 78 -23.64 -13.48 2.40
N ILE A 79 -22.36 -13.40 2.80
CA ILE A 79 -21.87 -14.03 4.04
C ILE A 79 -22.61 -13.49 5.29
N THR A 80 -23.09 -12.24 5.25
CA THR A 80 -23.79 -11.63 6.39
C THR A 80 -25.13 -12.28 6.74
N PHE A 81 -25.72 -13.08 5.84
CA PHE A 81 -26.95 -13.82 6.13
C PHE A 81 -26.70 -15.08 6.97
N ASP A 82 -25.60 -15.78 6.72
CA ASP A 82 -25.30 -17.08 7.31
C ASP A 82 -24.37 -16.99 8.54
N TYR A 83 -23.64 -15.87 8.67
CA TYR A 83 -22.63 -15.66 9.70
C TYR A 83 -22.85 -14.33 10.43
N PRO A 84 -22.37 -14.18 11.68
CA PRO A 84 -22.62 -12.99 12.51
C PRO A 84 -21.76 -11.77 12.09
N PHE A 85 -21.65 -11.52 10.78
CA PHE A 85 -21.02 -10.32 10.24
C PHE A 85 -21.90 -9.10 10.43
N ARG A 86 -21.25 -7.96 10.67
CA ARG A 86 -21.86 -6.64 10.78
C ARG A 86 -21.00 -5.68 9.98
N ILE A 87 -21.63 -4.66 9.38
CA ILE A 87 -20.88 -3.60 8.72
C ILE A 87 -20.71 -2.46 9.71
N PRO A 88 -19.47 -2.14 10.14
CA PRO A 88 -19.25 -1.01 11.04
C PRO A 88 -19.74 0.31 10.41
N PRO A 89 -20.35 1.23 11.18
CA PRO A 89 -20.85 2.50 10.63
C PRO A 89 -19.78 3.33 9.92
N TYR A 90 -18.55 3.34 10.43
CA TYR A 90 -17.44 4.05 9.79
C TYR A 90 -17.09 3.43 8.42
N PHE A 91 -17.14 2.11 8.30
CA PHE A 91 -16.85 1.40 7.06
C PHE A 91 -17.95 1.60 6.03
N ALA A 92 -19.22 1.60 6.44
CA ALA A 92 -20.34 1.94 5.56
C ALA A 92 -20.19 3.34 4.93
N LEU A 93 -19.63 4.30 5.68
CA LEU A 93 -19.33 5.64 5.16
C LEU A 93 -18.15 5.63 4.18
N ILE A 94 -17.12 4.81 4.44
CA ILE A 94 -15.98 4.63 3.53
C ILE A 94 -16.47 4.06 2.19
N ILE A 95 -17.18 2.92 2.20
CA ILE A 95 -17.72 2.29 0.97
C ILE A 95 -18.57 3.29 0.18
N ARG A 96 -19.46 4.03 0.86
CA ARG A 96 -20.31 5.03 0.21
C ARG A 96 -19.49 6.13 -0.46
N ALA A 97 -18.46 6.64 0.20
CA ALA A 97 -17.61 7.69 -0.36
C ALA A 97 -16.81 7.17 -1.56
N ILE A 98 -16.18 6.00 -1.42
CA ILE A 98 -15.41 5.31 -2.47
C ILE A 98 -16.29 5.05 -3.69
N GLY A 99 -17.47 4.44 -3.50
CA GLY A 99 -18.35 4.11 -4.62
C GLY A 99 -18.87 5.33 -5.39
N VAL A 100 -19.07 6.47 -4.72
CA VAL A 100 -19.43 7.72 -5.42
C VAL A 100 -18.24 8.27 -6.20
N LEU A 101 -17.04 8.29 -5.61
CA LEU A 101 -15.83 8.77 -6.29
C LEU A 101 -15.47 7.90 -7.50
N GLU A 102 -15.54 6.59 -7.34
CA GLU A 102 -15.30 5.61 -8.39
C GLU A 102 -16.37 5.70 -9.49
N GLY A 103 -17.64 5.84 -9.14
CA GLY A 103 -18.71 6.03 -10.13
C GLY A 103 -18.51 7.29 -10.99
N ILE A 104 -17.97 8.37 -10.42
CA ILE A 104 -17.60 9.59 -11.17
C ILE A 104 -16.36 9.33 -12.03
N ALA A 105 -15.34 8.65 -11.49
CA ALA A 105 -14.10 8.35 -12.21
C ALA A 105 -14.34 7.46 -13.44
N LEU A 106 -15.22 6.47 -13.32
CA LEU A 106 -15.62 5.57 -14.41
C LEU A 106 -16.29 6.29 -15.60
N VAL A 107 -16.89 7.47 -15.37
CA VAL A 107 -17.42 8.31 -16.46
C VAL A 107 -16.30 8.91 -17.30
N GLY A 108 -15.16 9.24 -16.68
CA GLY A 108 -13.99 9.82 -17.36
C GLY A 108 -13.03 8.77 -17.93
N ASN A 109 -12.87 7.64 -17.24
CA ASN A 109 -12.04 6.53 -17.66
C ASN A 109 -12.77 5.21 -17.36
N SER A 110 -13.22 4.49 -18.38
CA SER A 110 -13.95 3.22 -18.22
C SER A 110 -13.11 2.11 -17.59
N ASP A 111 -11.78 2.21 -17.70
CA ASP A 111 -10.82 1.24 -17.18
C ASP A 111 -10.27 1.67 -15.81
N PHE A 112 -10.92 2.63 -15.15
CA PHE A 112 -10.51 3.11 -13.83
C PHE A 112 -10.68 2.02 -12.77
N ALA A 113 -9.61 1.75 -12.02
CA ALA A 113 -9.61 0.84 -10.87
C ALA A 113 -9.13 1.59 -9.63
N ILE A 114 -10.02 1.78 -8.65
CA ILE A 114 -9.69 2.55 -7.44
C ILE A 114 -8.52 1.95 -6.63
N VAL A 115 -8.36 0.63 -6.70
CA VAL A 115 -7.29 -0.09 -6.01
C VAL A 115 -5.92 0.30 -6.57
N ASP A 116 -5.80 0.39 -7.90
CA ASP A 116 -4.55 0.76 -8.57
C ASP A 116 -4.15 2.20 -8.26
N GLU A 117 -5.12 3.11 -8.25
CA GLU A 117 -4.89 4.52 -7.95
C GLU A 117 -4.56 4.76 -6.46
N ALA A 118 -5.09 3.93 -5.57
CA ALA A 118 -4.82 4.04 -4.13
C ALA A 118 -3.48 3.40 -3.72
N TYR A 119 -2.99 2.40 -4.46
CA TYR A 119 -1.82 1.62 -4.07
C TYR A 119 -0.54 2.46 -3.88
N PRO A 120 -0.19 3.43 -4.77
CA PRO A 120 0.95 4.33 -4.58
C PRO A 120 0.93 5.07 -3.23
N TYR A 121 -0.25 5.53 -2.80
CA TYR A 121 -0.41 6.19 -1.51
C TYR A 121 -0.17 5.23 -0.33
N ILE A 122 -0.67 4.00 -0.41
CA ILE A 122 -0.44 2.98 0.63
C ILE A 122 1.04 2.62 0.74
N ALA A 123 1.73 2.43 -0.39
CA ALA A 123 3.17 2.17 -0.44
C ALA A 123 3.96 3.33 0.20
N GLN A 124 3.62 4.56 -0.16
CA GLN A 124 4.21 5.75 0.45
C GLN A 124 3.99 5.78 1.97
N ARG A 125 2.76 5.49 2.44
CA ARG A 125 2.46 5.48 3.86
C ARG A 125 3.25 4.39 4.60
N LEU A 126 3.33 3.18 4.05
CA LEU A 126 4.09 2.07 4.63
C LEU A 126 5.58 2.40 4.78
N LEU A 127 6.19 3.07 3.79
CA LEU A 127 7.63 3.37 3.79
C LEU A 127 8.03 4.55 4.68
N THR A 128 7.10 5.43 5.05
CA THR A 128 7.43 6.72 5.70
C THR A 128 6.80 6.93 7.07
N ASP A 129 5.84 6.11 7.48
CA ASP A 129 5.20 6.23 8.79
C ASP A 129 6.07 5.62 9.89
N GLU A 130 6.19 6.31 11.02
CA GLU A 130 7.01 5.87 12.15
C GLU A 130 6.29 4.90 13.09
N SER A 131 4.98 4.71 12.91
CA SER A 131 4.16 3.81 13.73
C SER A 131 4.73 2.38 13.74
N PRO A 132 5.00 1.79 14.92
CA PRO A 132 5.47 0.41 15.03
C PRO A 132 4.57 -0.61 14.33
N ARG A 133 3.27 -0.31 14.25
CA ARG A 133 2.29 -1.14 13.56
C ARG A 133 2.46 -1.10 12.05
N LEU A 134 2.69 0.07 11.46
CA LEU A 134 2.92 0.19 10.02
C LEU A 134 4.27 -0.36 9.60
N ARG A 135 5.30 -0.19 10.44
CA ARG A 135 6.59 -0.86 10.27
C ARG A 135 6.43 -2.39 10.25
N SER A 136 5.64 -2.92 11.18
CA SER A 136 5.32 -4.35 11.22
C SER A 136 4.52 -4.79 9.99
N ALA A 137 3.57 -3.98 9.52
CA ALA A 137 2.79 -4.26 8.31
C ALA A 137 3.65 -4.23 7.04
N LEU A 138 4.61 -3.30 6.92
CA LEU A 138 5.56 -3.26 5.81
C LEU A 138 6.48 -4.48 5.84
N ARG A 139 6.99 -4.83 7.03
CA ARG A 139 7.78 -6.06 7.20
C ARG A 139 6.96 -7.29 6.82
N TYR A 140 5.72 -7.40 7.28
CA TYR A 140 4.84 -8.49 6.89
C TYR A 140 4.58 -8.49 5.37
N THR A 141 4.40 -7.33 4.75
CA THR A 141 4.22 -7.20 3.29
C THR A 141 5.40 -7.78 2.52
N ILE A 142 6.63 -7.58 3.00
CA ILE A 142 7.86 -8.03 2.31
C ILE A 142 8.23 -9.49 2.65
N TYR A 143 8.07 -9.92 3.90
CA TYR A 143 8.53 -11.24 4.36
C TYR A 143 7.43 -12.30 4.45
N GLY A 144 6.17 -11.85 4.52
CA GLY A 144 5.00 -12.68 4.80
C GLY A 144 5.14 -13.48 6.10
N LYS A 145 4.36 -14.56 6.19
CA LYS A 145 4.43 -15.53 7.30
C LYS A 145 5.73 -16.32 7.37
N SER A 146 6.35 -16.58 6.21
CA SER A 146 7.55 -17.42 6.12
C SER A 146 8.77 -16.77 6.73
N GLY A 147 8.77 -15.43 6.88
CA GLY A 147 9.95 -14.69 7.31
C GLY A 147 11.05 -14.63 6.23
N VAL A 148 10.78 -15.10 5.02
CA VAL A 148 11.73 -15.08 3.89
C VAL A 148 11.49 -13.81 3.08
N PHE A 149 12.57 -13.09 2.78
CA PHE A 149 12.51 -11.87 1.98
C PHE A 149 11.95 -12.15 0.57
N ASN A 150 10.85 -11.49 0.22
CA ASN A 150 10.28 -11.54 -1.12
C ASN A 150 10.71 -10.31 -1.93
N ALA A 151 11.65 -10.53 -2.87
CA ALA A 151 12.20 -9.47 -3.71
C ALA A 151 11.15 -8.86 -4.66
N GLU A 152 10.23 -9.65 -5.19
CA GLU A 152 9.17 -9.16 -6.08
C GLU A 152 8.26 -8.18 -5.34
N ARG A 153 7.84 -8.53 -4.10
CA ARG A 153 7.01 -7.66 -3.27
C ARG A 153 7.72 -6.38 -2.85
N PHE A 154 9.00 -6.47 -2.56
CA PHE A 154 9.81 -5.29 -2.29
C PHE A 154 9.84 -4.35 -3.51
N ILE A 155 10.07 -4.91 -4.71
CA ILE A 155 10.06 -4.15 -5.97
C ILE A 155 8.68 -3.52 -6.21
N ASP A 156 7.59 -4.28 -6.03
CA ASP A 156 6.21 -3.79 -6.16
C ASP A 156 5.95 -2.54 -5.29
N VAL A 157 6.36 -2.60 -4.02
CA VAL A 157 6.19 -1.48 -3.07
C VAL A 157 7.04 -0.27 -3.48
N MET A 158 8.27 -0.50 -3.93
CA MET A 158 9.16 0.58 -4.38
C MET A 158 8.66 1.27 -5.65
N GLN A 159 8.19 0.50 -6.64
CA GLN A 159 7.60 1.04 -7.87
C GLN A 159 6.33 1.84 -7.58
N ALA A 160 5.49 1.36 -6.66
CA ALA A 160 4.30 2.09 -6.23
C ALA A 160 4.68 3.41 -5.53
N PHE A 161 5.69 3.40 -4.68
CA PHE A 161 6.19 4.63 -4.06
C PHE A 161 6.75 5.63 -5.07
N GLU A 162 7.50 5.16 -6.06
CA GLU A 162 8.00 6.00 -7.15
C GLU A 162 6.87 6.62 -7.97
N SER A 163 5.85 5.81 -8.29
CA SER A 163 4.64 6.28 -8.97
C SER A 163 3.97 7.40 -8.18
N PHE A 164 3.91 7.26 -6.84
CA PHE A 164 3.40 8.30 -5.95
C PHE A 164 4.23 9.58 -6.03
N ILE A 165 5.56 9.50 -5.97
CA ILE A 165 6.44 10.68 -6.04
C ILE A 165 6.26 11.40 -7.38
N THR A 166 6.13 10.66 -8.48
CA THR A 166 5.90 11.21 -9.83
C THR A 166 4.53 11.90 -9.93
N ALA A 167 3.48 11.27 -9.40
CA ALA A 167 2.14 11.84 -9.35
C ALA A 167 2.09 13.12 -8.48
N ALA A 168 2.75 13.11 -7.32
CA ALA A 168 2.81 14.26 -6.42
C ALA A 168 3.52 15.47 -7.06
N LYS A 169 4.52 15.23 -7.91
CA LYS A 169 5.20 16.29 -8.68
C LYS A 169 4.33 16.87 -9.80
N SER A 170 3.60 16.02 -10.53
CA SER A 170 2.85 16.40 -11.74
C SER A 170 1.46 16.98 -11.46
N GLY A 171 0.82 16.63 -10.34
CA GLY A 171 -0.55 17.04 -9.99
C GLY A 171 -0.72 18.44 -9.38
N GLY A 172 0.25 19.35 -9.53
CA GLY A 172 0.18 20.70 -8.94
C GLY A 172 0.53 20.76 -7.44
N GLY A 173 1.21 19.73 -6.91
CA GLY A 173 1.68 19.69 -5.53
C GLY A 173 2.89 20.59 -5.24
N GLU A 174 3.52 21.17 -6.27
CA GLU A 174 4.63 22.13 -6.14
C GLU A 174 4.24 23.36 -5.30
N ASP A 175 2.98 23.82 -5.40
CA ASP A 175 2.48 25.00 -4.68
C ASP A 175 1.97 24.67 -3.26
N LEU A 176 1.81 23.38 -2.93
CA LEU A 176 1.39 22.95 -1.61
C LEU A 176 2.64 22.87 -0.72
N LYS A 177 2.86 23.89 0.13
CA LYS A 177 3.85 23.92 1.23
C LYS A 177 3.62 22.87 2.32
N GLY A 178 3.21 21.65 1.96
CA GLY A 178 3.22 20.49 2.84
C GLY A 178 4.56 19.79 2.76
N SER A 179 4.99 19.16 3.86
CA SER A 179 6.21 18.35 3.94
C SER A 179 6.32 17.27 2.84
N MET A 180 5.22 16.92 2.15
CA MET A 180 5.17 15.92 1.08
C MET A 180 5.61 16.45 -0.29
N ALA A 181 5.44 17.75 -0.57
CA ALA A 181 6.00 18.38 -1.77
C ALA A 181 7.53 18.39 -1.71
N GLU A 182 8.10 18.45 -0.51
CA GLU A 182 9.55 18.45 -0.28
C GLU A 182 10.24 17.18 -0.80
N LEU A 183 9.58 16.00 -0.69
CA LEU A 183 10.06 14.75 -1.31
C LEU A 183 10.12 14.85 -2.84
N GLY A 184 9.27 15.69 -3.45
CA GLY A 184 9.33 16.04 -4.86
C GLY A 184 10.36 17.13 -5.20
N ILE A 185 10.61 18.06 -4.27
CA ILE A 185 11.40 19.28 -4.48
C ILE A 185 12.92 19.07 -4.34
N ILE A 186 13.41 17.95 -3.77
CA ILE A 186 14.87 17.68 -3.60
C ILE A 186 15.66 17.69 -4.94
N THR A 187 15.00 17.83 -6.08
CA THR A 187 15.64 17.93 -7.40
C THR A 187 16.18 19.33 -7.73
N ASN A 188 15.79 20.41 -7.03
CA ASN A 188 15.92 21.78 -7.59
C ASN A 188 17.03 22.70 -7.02
N GLN A 189 18.22 22.20 -6.68
CA GLN A 189 19.33 23.07 -6.23
C GLN A 189 20.62 23.01 -7.06
N SER A 190 20.53 22.82 -8.38
CA SER A 190 21.72 23.01 -9.24
C SER A 190 21.40 23.53 -10.63
N GLU A 191 20.68 24.66 -10.74
CA GLU A 191 20.78 25.49 -11.93
C GLU A 191 22.07 26.31 -11.87
N TYR A 192 23.15 25.76 -12.39
CA TYR A 192 24.26 26.58 -12.88
C TYR A 192 23.85 27.15 -14.24
N LEU A 193 23.47 28.43 -14.24
CA LEU A 193 23.30 29.26 -15.43
C LEU A 193 24.57 29.23 -16.28
N LEU A 194 24.49 28.64 -17.48
CA LEU A 194 25.41 28.90 -18.58
C LEU A 194 24.59 29.20 -19.84
N PRO A 195 24.76 30.38 -20.47
CA PRO A 195 24.02 30.74 -21.66
C PRO A 195 24.63 30.08 -22.90
N GLY A 196 23.77 29.41 -23.67
CA GLY A 196 24.00 29.08 -25.08
C GLY A 196 24.73 27.76 -25.32
N PHE A 197 23.99 26.72 -25.68
CA PHE A 197 24.28 25.75 -26.76
C PHE A 197 23.09 24.78 -26.82
N GLN A 198 22.27 24.86 -27.86
CA GLN A 198 21.24 23.86 -28.15
C GLN A 198 21.88 22.69 -28.89
N SER A 199 21.91 21.52 -28.28
CA SER A 199 22.15 20.25 -28.98
C SER A 199 20.91 19.35 -28.85
N LEU A 200 20.32 19.03 -29.99
CA LEU A 200 19.37 17.93 -30.14
C LEU A 200 20.12 16.62 -29.88
N ILE A 201 19.93 16.05 -28.70
CA ILE A 201 20.36 14.69 -28.36
C ILE A 201 19.09 13.84 -28.25
N PRO A 202 19.01 12.67 -28.92
CA PRO A 202 17.91 11.73 -28.68
C PRO A 202 17.91 11.32 -27.21
N GLN A 203 16.80 11.51 -26.51
CA GLN A 203 16.63 11.12 -25.12
C GLN A 203 16.82 9.60 -24.99
N GLN A 204 18.02 9.17 -24.59
CA GLN A 204 18.17 7.91 -23.87
C GLN A 204 17.49 8.08 -22.50
N PRO A 205 16.69 7.11 -22.03
CA PRO A 205 16.13 7.17 -20.70
C PRO A 205 17.26 6.91 -19.68
N GLN A 206 17.75 7.98 -19.06
CA GLN A 206 18.65 8.01 -17.89
C GLN A 206 18.26 9.22 -17.04
N PRO A 207 18.78 9.47 -15.83
CA PRO A 207 19.06 8.68 -14.63
C PRO A 207 18.30 9.32 -13.43
N VAL A 208 17.06 9.76 -13.66
CA VAL A 208 16.31 10.64 -12.74
C VAL A 208 15.68 9.85 -11.59
N GLU A 209 15.28 8.62 -11.88
CA GLU A 209 14.60 7.69 -10.97
C GLU A 209 15.51 7.26 -9.79
N THR A 210 16.76 6.89 -10.11
CA THR A 210 17.75 6.48 -9.09
C THR A 210 18.05 7.61 -8.10
N ARG A 211 17.99 8.87 -8.54
CA ARG A 211 18.29 10.04 -7.69
C ARG A 211 17.19 10.33 -6.67
N ALA A 212 15.92 10.20 -7.05
CA ALA A 212 14.79 10.41 -6.13
C ALA A 212 14.75 9.32 -5.04
N ALA A 213 14.99 8.06 -5.42
CA ALA A 213 15.10 6.95 -4.48
C ALA A 213 16.27 7.13 -3.50
N LEU A 214 17.44 7.56 -3.99
CA LEU A 214 18.61 7.88 -3.14
C LEU A 214 18.34 9.06 -2.21
N ALA A 215 17.72 10.14 -2.71
CA ALA A 215 17.35 11.30 -1.91
C ALA A 215 16.37 10.93 -0.78
N PHE A 216 15.34 10.13 -1.09
CA PHE A 216 14.44 9.59 -0.08
C PHE A 216 15.20 8.75 0.95
N LEU A 217 16.02 7.81 0.47
CA LEU A 217 16.80 6.90 1.33
C LEU A 217 17.75 7.68 2.25
N LEU A 218 18.27 8.84 1.85
CA LEU A 218 19.16 9.67 2.66
C LEU A 218 18.41 10.71 3.53
N SER A 219 17.11 10.94 3.28
CA SER A 219 16.28 11.86 4.08
C SER A 219 15.90 11.28 5.44
N ASP A 220 15.44 12.11 6.37
CA ASP A 220 14.92 11.64 7.68
C ASP A 220 13.72 10.69 7.51
N LYS A 221 12.91 10.92 6.47
CA LYS A 221 11.75 10.07 6.14
C LYS A 221 12.15 8.68 5.66
N GLY A 222 13.37 8.52 5.14
CA GLY A 222 13.93 7.24 4.75
C GLY A 222 14.58 6.46 5.89
N ASN A 223 14.56 6.97 7.13
CA ASN A 223 15.32 6.35 8.23
C ASN A 223 14.88 4.91 8.51
N PHE A 224 13.57 4.68 8.57
CA PHE A 224 13.04 3.33 8.74
C PHE A 224 13.45 2.40 7.59
N PHE A 225 13.41 2.90 6.35
CA PHE A 225 13.80 2.11 5.18
C PHE A 225 15.29 1.75 5.21
N ARG A 226 16.15 2.67 5.67
CA ARG A 226 17.57 2.39 5.89
C ARG A 226 17.77 1.31 6.94
N GLU A 227 17.12 1.43 8.10
CA GLU A 227 17.19 0.43 9.18
C GLU A 227 16.73 -0.95 8.68
N PHE A 228 15.62 -0.98 7.94
CA PHE A 228 15.10 -2.20 7.32
C PHE A 228 16.11 -2.86 6.37
N LEU A 229 16.75 -2.08 5.49
CA LEU A 229 17.75 -2.61 4.56
C LEU A 229 19.00 -3.11 5.30
N LEU A 230 19.43 -2.39 6.35
CA LEU A 230 20.55 -2.79 7.17
C LEU A 230 20.26 -4.12 7.89
N ASP A 231 19.08 -4.27 8.47
CA ASP A 231 18.65 -5.51 9.12
C ASP A 231 18.64 -6.70 8.15
N GLU A 232 18.18 -6.52 6.91
CA GLU A 232 18.20 -7.58 5.89
C GLU A 232 19.63 -7.95 5.48
N VAL A 233 20.50 -6.97 5.23
CA VAL A 233 21.90 -7.23 4.87
C VAL A 233 22.64 -7.96 5.99
N LEU A 234 22.44 -7.55 7.24
CA LEU A 234 23.00 -8.21 8.42
C LEU A 234 22.45 -9.63 8.60
N SER A 235 21.15 -9.83 8.36
CA SER A 235 20.51 -11.15 8.43
C SER A 235 21.11 -12.13 7.42
N ARG A 236 21.37 -11.68 6.19
CA ARG A 236 22.03 -12.50 5.16
C ARG A 236 23.49 -12.80 5.49
N SER A 237 24.26 -11.78 5.89
CA SER A 237 25.67 -11.96 6.26
C SER A 237 25.84 -12.99 7.38
N THR A 238 24.95 -12.99 8.37
CA THR A 238 25.00 -13.95 9.49
C THR A 238 24.61 -15.38 9.06
N LYS A 239 23.69 -15.53 8.10
CA LYS A 239 23.32 -16.84 7.54
C LYS A 239 24.45 -17.46 6.71
N ASP A 240 25.17 -16.64 5.93
CA ASP A 240 26.30 -17.11 5.11
C ASP A 240 27.51 -17.55 5.97
N VAL A 241 27.69 -16.96 7.16
CA VAL A 241 28.76 -17.36 8.12
C VAL A 241 28.44 -18.68 8.84
N THR A 242 27.15 -19.05 8.98
CA THR A 242 26.75 -20.29 9.66
C THR A 242 26.77 -21.51 8.72
N LEU A 243 26.93 -21.29 7.42
CA LEU A 243 27.01 -22.32 6.37
C LEU A 243 28.45 -22.67 5.95
N CYS A 244 29.47 -22.11 6.61
CA CYS A 244 30.90 -22.44 6.43
C CYS A 244 31.44 -23.28 7.58
#